data_AF-A0A7V4KP05-F1
#
_entry.id   AF-A0A7V4KP05-F1
#
_cell.length_a   1.000
_cell.length_b   1.000
_cell.length_c   1.000
_cell.angle_alpha   90.00
_cell.angle_beta   90.00
_cell.angle_gamma   90.00
#
_symmetry.space_group_name_H-M   'P 1'
#
loop_
_entity.id
_entity.type
_entity.pdbx_description
1 polymer ?
#
loop_
_entity_poly.entity_id
_entity_poly.type
_entity_poly.pdbx_seq_one_letter_code
_entity_poly.pdbx_strand_id
1 'polypeptide(L)'
;MADRSLGRRRFLAGLVAGGGALLLAPGALGGQQPAPARPRAGGGEDGELFNPDVVGRSRERTSALDNAEAIKQVELRLACTCPCSLDIFTCRTTDFTCTYSPALHREIVGMWDRGMTAQQIIDAFVAKYGEEILMAPKPQGFNLAGYVVPGLAVTAAGGLLVWYLRRRGAALAPASAGGGAPALDAGATPEELARLQRALAEADD
;
A
#
# COMPACT_ATOMS: atom_id res chain seq x y z
N MET A 1 -66.06 -9.91 50.14
CA MET A 1 -65.40 -8.59 50.16
C MET A 1 -64.39 -8.61 51.28
N ALA A 2 -63.12 -8.77 50.93
CA ALA A 2 -62.01 -8.81 51.87
C ALA A 2 -61.49 -7.39 52.06
N ASP A 3 -61.40 -6.94 53.32
CA ASP A 3 -60.69 -5.72 53.66
C ASP A 3 -59.41 -6.08 54.44
N ARG A 4 -58.30 -5.53 53.95
CA ARG A 4 -56.92 -5.75 54.40
C ARG A 4 -56.42 -4.45 54.98
N SER A 5 -56.29 -4.38 56.29
CA SER A 5 -55.48 -3.40 57.02
C SER A 5 -55.32 -3.99 58.44
N LEU A 6 -54.23 -3.98 59.18
CA LEU A 6 -52.99 -3.21 59.26
C LEU A 6 -52.02 -4.04 60.12
N GLY A 7 -50.71 -3.87 59.96
CA GLY A 7 -49.78 -4.49 60.92
C GLY A 7 -48.28 -4.43 60.66
N ARG A 8 -47.76 -3.37 60.01
CA ARG A 8 -46.34 -3.01 60.11
C ARG A 8 -46.01 -2.79 61.58
N ARG A 9 -45.10 -3.60 62.14
CA ARG A 9 -44.32 -3.47 63.40
C ARG A 9 -44.45 -4.78 64.19
N ARG A 10 -43.45 -5.67 64.07
CA ARG A 10 -43.01 -6.66 65.09
C ARG A 10 -42.15 -7.77 64.47
N PHE A 11 -41.02 -7.44 63.84
CA PHE A 11 -39.96 -8.44 63.61
C PHE A 11 -38.59 -7.76 63.56
N LEU A 12 -38.26 -7.03 64.62
CA LEU A 12 -36.87 -6.64 64.95
C LEU A 12 -36.65 -6.94 66.43
N ALA A 13 -36.23 -8.15 66.74
CA ALA A 13 -35.52 -8.52 67.97
C ALA A 13 -35.05 -9.97 67.84
N GLY A 14 -33.75 -10.19 67.62
CA GLY A 14 -33.22 -11.54 67.63
C GLY A 14 -31.78 -11.67 67.14
N LEU A 15 -30.84 -11.36 68.05
CA LEU A 15 -29.52 -12.00 68.19
C LEU A 15 -28.42 -11.67 67.17
N VAL A 16 -27.62 -10.68 67.60
CA VAL A 16 -26.17 -10.60 67.39
C VAL A 16 -25.50 -11.71 68.21
N ALA A 17 -24.70 -12.57 67.58
CA ALA A 17 -23.42 -13.07 68.09
C ALA A 17 -22.86 -14.16 67.16
N GLY A 18 -21.68 -13.94 66.58
CA GLY A 18 -20.84 -15.04 66.10
C GLY A 18 -20.09 -14.79 64.80
N GLY A 19 -18.84 -14.36 64.93
CA GLY A 19 -17.71 -14.91 64.16
C GLY A 19 -17.66 -14.62 62.66
N GLY A 20 -16.77 -13.71 62.28
CA GLY A 20 -16.31 -13.58 60.89
C GLY A 20 -15.27 -12.49 60.77
N ALA A 21 -13.99 -12.87 60.85
CA ALA A 21 -12.87 -11.99 60.56
C ALA A 21 -12.93 -11.54 59.09
N LEU A 22 -13.48 -10.35 58.84
CA LEU A 22 -13.31 -9.65 57.57
C LEU A 22 -12.00 -8.87 57.63
N LEU A 23 -11.00 -9.37 56.90
CA LEU A 23 -9.82 -8.62 56.52
C LEU A 23 -10.27 -7.40 55.70
N LEU A 24 -10.20 -6.22 56.30
CA LEU A 24 -10.30 -4.93 55.60
C LEU A 24 -9.02 -4.72 54.80
N ALA A 25 -8.96 -5.29 53.59
CA ALA A 25 -8.08 -4.78 52.55
C ALA A 25 -8.70 -3.45 52.07
N PRO A 26 -7.98 -2.31 52.11
CA PRO A 26 -8.42 -1.12 51.39
C PRO A 26 -8.40 -1.48 49.90
N GLY A 27 -9.58 -1.81 49.38
CA GLY A 27 -9.80 -1.93 47.95
C GLY A 27 -9.41 -0.61 47.33
N ALA A 28 -8.31 -0.62 46.56
CA ALA A 28 -8.05 0.42 45.60
C ALA A 28 -9.29 0.46 44.68
N LEU A 29 -10.14 1.47 44.88
CA LEU A 29 -11.06 1.95 43.87
C LEU A 29 -10.20 2.53 42.75
N GLY A 30 -9.50 1.66 42.04
CA GLY A 30 -8.97 1.97 40.72
C GLY A 30 -10.20 2.22 39.88
N GLY A 31 -10.49 3.50 39.61
CA GLY A 31 -11.52 3.88 38.68
C GLY A 31 -11.34 3.04 37.42
N GLN A 32 -12.33 2.21 37.11
CA GLN A 32 -12.41 1.50 35.85
C GLN A 32 -12.41 2.57 34.77
N GLN A 33 -11.24 2.84 34.17
CA GLN A 33 -11.17 3.73 33.02
C GLN A 33 -12.11 3.13 31.97
N PRO A 34 -13.08 3.91 31.45
CA PRO A 34 -13.94 3.42 30.39
C PRO A 34 -13.04 2.93 29.26
N ALA A 35 -13.24 1.67 28.85
CA ALA A 35 -12.53 1.13 27.70
C ALA A 35 -12.67 2.13 26.54
N PRO A 36 -11.59 2.42 25.79
CA PRO A 36 -11.67 3.33 24.67
C PRO A 36 -12.81 2.87 23.77
N ALA A 37 -13.72 3.79 23.44
CA ALA A 37 -14.88 3.49 22.62
C ALA A 37 -14.39 2.83 21.33
N ARG A 38 -14.91 1.63 21.02
CA ARG A 38 -14.61 0.99 19.74
C ARG A 38 -15.05 1.94 18.63
N PRO A 39 -14.18 2.26 17.66
CA PRO A 39 -14.54 3.17 16.58
C PRO A 39 -15.79 2.64 15.85
N ARG A 40 -16.82 3.48 15.74
CA ARG A 40 -18.05 3.17 14.98
C ARG A 40 -17.81 3.46 13.50
N ALA A 41 -18.49 2.73 12.62
CA ALA A 41 -18.42 2.97 11.18
C ALA A 41 -18.84 4.42 10.88
N GLY A 42 -18.00 5.16 10.16
CA GLY A 42 -18.21 6.57 9.86
C GLY A 42 -17.79 7.56 10.94
N GLY A 43 -17.15 7.12 12.03
CA GLY A 43 -16.57 8.00 13.04
C GLY A 43 -15.14 8.44 12.69
N GLY A 44 -14.90 9.75 12.73
CA GLY A 44 -13.58 10.40 12.59
C GLY A 44 -13.35 11.44 13.68
N GLU A 45 -12.19 12.11 13.62
CA GLU A 45 -11.86 13.23 14.52
C GLU A 45 -12.86 14.40 14.42
N ASP A 46 -13.48 14.56 13.25
CA ASP A 46 -14.47 15.61 12.96
C ASP A 46 -15.93 15.22 13.28
N GLY A 47 -16.17 14.02 13.83
CA GLY A 47 -17.50 13.53 14.20
C GLY A 47 -17.94 12.27 13.44
N GLU A 48 -19.23 11.95 13.51
CA GLU A 48 -19.82 10.76 12.88
C GLU A 48 -20.60 11.14 11.61
N LEU A 49 -20.39 10.39 10.53
CA LEU A 49 -21.18 10.51 9.31
C LEU A 49 -22.65 10.17 9.59
N PHE A 50 -23.57 11.01 9.11
CA PHE A 50 -25.01 10.80 9.26
C PHE A 50 -25.50 9.47 8.66
N ASN A 51 -24.88 9.02 7.56
CA ASN A 51 -25.10 7.69 6.99
C ASN A 51 -23.80 7.18 6.31
N PRO A 52 -23.02 6.31 6.98
CA PRO A 52 -21.75 5.82 6.44
C PRO A 52 -21.91 4.93 5.21
N ASP A 53 -23.08 4.30 5.02
CA ASP A 53 -23.33 3.37 3.91
C ASP A 53 -23.50 4.07 2.56
N VAL A 54 -23.73 5.39 2.55
CA VAL A 54 -23.85 6.20 1.32
C VAL A 54 -22.48 6.47 0.68
N VAL A 55 -21.40 6.43 1.46
CA VAL A 55 -20.04 6.80 1.03
C VAL A 55 -19.33 5.63 0.31
N GLY A 56 -20.04 4.52 0.06
CA GLY A 56 -19.52 3.33 -0.61
C GLY A 56 -19.26 2.18 0.37
N ARG A 57 -18.60 1.12 -0.11
CA ARG A 57 -18.29 -0.05 0.74
C ARG A 57 -17.40 0.39 1.89
N SER A 58 -17.76 0.00 3.12
CA SER A 58 -16.89 0.10 4.28
C SER A 58 -15.54 -0.53 3.93
N ARG A 59 -14.49 0.31 3.87
CA ARG A 59 -13.11 -0.16 3.72
C ARG A 59 -12.52 -0.24 5.11
N GLU A 60 -11.77 -1.30 5.35
CA GLU A 60 -10.93 -1.39 6.54
C GLU A 60 -9.97 -0.20 6.55
N ARG A 61 -9.65 0.32 7.75
CA ARG A 61 -8.77 1.50 7.87
C ARG A 61 -7.43 1.17 7.22
N THR A 62 -6.95 2.08 6.37
CA THR A 62 -5.61 1.96 5.77
C THR A 62 -4.57 1.82 6.87
N SER A 63 -3.76 0.77 6.79
CA SER A 63 -2.70 0.49 7.75
C SER A 63 -1.34 0.98 7.23
N ALA A 64 -0.34 1.06 8.12
CA ALA A 64 1.04 1.33 7.70
C ALA A 64 1.60 0.21 6.78
N LEU A 65 1.09 -1.02 6.93
CA LEU A 65 1.49 -2.15 6.10
C LEU A 65 1.00 -2.00 4.66
N ASP A 66 -0.11 -1.30 4.45
CA ASP A 66 -0.71 -1.14 3.12
C ASP A 66 0.22 -0.44 2.14
N ASN A 67 1.21 0.32 2.60
CA ASN A 67 2.21 0.96 1.75
C ASN A 67 3.64 0.74 2.27
N ALA A 68 3.85 -0.27 3.13
CA ALA A 68 5.19 -0.61 3.58
C ALA A 68 6.04 -1.04 2.38
N GLU A 69 7.26 -0.51 2.28
CA GLU A 69 8.12 -0.74 1.12
C GLU A 69 8.39 -2.23 0.89
N ALA A 70 8.57 -3.02 1.95
CA ALA A 70 8.77 -4.46 1.83
C ALA A 70 7.56 -5.20 1.21
N ILE A 71 6.33 -4.79 1.54
CA ILE A 71 5.11 -5.37 0.98
C ILE A 71 4.94 -4.93 -0.47
N LYS A 72 5.14 -3.64 -0.74
CA LYS A 72 5.10 -3.08 -2.10
C LYS A 72 6.08 -3.80 -3.04
N GLN A 73 7.30 -4.07 -2.59
CA GLN A 73 8.31 -4.78 -3.39
C GLN A 73 7.91 -6.23 -3.72
N VAL A 74 7.15 -6.90 -2.85
CA VAL A 74 6.56 -8.21 -3.15
C VAL A 74 5.46 -8.08 -4.19
N GLU A 75 4.54 -7.13 -4.00
CA GLU A 75 3.40 -6.91 -4.88
C GLU A 75 3.80 -6.51 -6.31
N LEU A 76 4.82 -5.66 -6.47
CA LEU A 76 5.36 -5.27 -7.77
C LEU A 76 5.97 -6.44 -8.55
N ARG A 77 6.32 -7.54 -7.88
CA ARG A 77 6.87 -8.74 -8.51
C ARG A 77 5.79 -9.78 -8.85
N LEU A 78 4.56 -9.57 -8.39
CA LEU A 78 3.45 -10.50 -8.53
C LEU A 78 2.37 -9.90 -9.43
N ALA A 79 1.99 -10.65 -10.47
CA ALA A 79 0.85 -10.38 -11.31
C ALA A 79 -0.46 -10.52 -10.53
N CYS A 80 -1.38 -9.60 -10.78
CA CYS A 80 -2.77 -9.79 -10.37
C CYS A 80 -3.39 -10.89 -11.22
N THR A 81 -4.20 -11.74 -10.61
CA THR A 81 -4.91 -12.82 -11.31
C THR A 81 -6.11 -12.33 -12.13
N CYS A 82 -6.31 -11.00 -12.27
CA CYS A 82 -7.30 -10.44 -13.18
C CYS A 82 -6.80 -10.40 -14.63
N PRO A 83 -7.71 -10.39 -15.64
CA PRO A 83 -7.34 -10.29 -17.06
C PRO A 83 -6.56 -9.03 -17.44
N CYS A 84 -6.49 -8.07 -16.52
CA CYS A 84 -5.78 -6.80 -16.60
C CYS A 84 -4.25 -6.97 -16.73
N SER A 85 -3.67 -8.08 -16.25
CA SER A 85 -2.22 -8.39 -16.24
C SER A 85 -1.30 -7.37 -15.56
N LEU A 86 -1.84 -6.44 -14.75
CA LEU A 86 -1.07 -5.51 -13.93
C LEU A 86 -0.52 -6.20 -12.68
N ASP A 87 0.53 -5.63 -12.08
CA ASP A 87 0.99 -6.09 -10.77
C ASP A 87 0.01 -5.74 -9.65
N ILE A 88 0.09 -6.46 -8.54
CA ILE A 88 -0.85 -6.32 -7.42
C ILE A 88 -0.86 -4.87 -6.92
N PHE A 89 0.30 -4.25 -6.69
CA PHE A 89 0.40 -2.91 -6.14
C PHE A 89 -0.21 -1.88 -7.09
N THR A 90 0.23 -1.86 -8.34
CA THR A 90 -0.28 -0.93 -9.34
C THR A 90 -1.78 -1.11 -9.53
N CYS A 91 -2.27 -2.35 -9.62
CA CYS A 91 -3.69 -2.60 -9.81
C CYS A 91 -4.54 -2.07 -8.64
N ARG A 92 -4.18 -2.36 -7.37
CA ARG A 92 -4.99 -1.89 -6.23
C ARG A 92 -4.92 -0.38 -5.99
N THR A 93 -3.91 0.29 -6.55
CA THR A 93 -3.71 1.74 -6.40
C THR A 93 -4.20 2.55 -7.59
N THR A 94 -4.53 1.90 -8.72
CA THR A 94 -5.01 2.57 -9.94
C THR A 94 -6.44 2.20 -10.32
N ASP A 95 -6.90 0.97 -10.02
CA ASP A 95 -8.28 0.54 -10.25
C ASP A 95 -9.05 0.41 -8.94
N PHE A 96 -9.82 1.44 -8.61
CA PHE A 96 -10.65 1.49 -7.41
C PHE A 96 -11.91 0.61 -7.47
N THR A 97 -12.18 -0.03 -8.60
CA THR A 97 -13.29 -0.97 -8.81
C THR A 97 -12.85 -2.43 -8.71
N CYS A 98 -11.55 -2.70 -8.84
CA CYS A 98 -10.98 -4.05 -8.75
C CYS A 98 -11.22 -4.69 -7.37
N THR A 99 -11.69 -5.94 -7.36
CA THR A 99 -11.85 -6.74 -6.14
C THR A 99 -10.75 -7.79 -5.96
N TYR A 100 -10.03 -8.14 -7.04
CA TYR A 100 -8.99 -9.17 -7.05
C TYR A 100 -7.73 -8.68 -6.33
N SER A 101 -7.13 -7.58 -6.81
CA SER A 101 -5.86 -7.10 -6.27
C SER A 101 -5.93 -6.77 -4.77
N PRO A 102 -6.96 -6.08 -4.25
CA PRO A 102 -7.09 -5.87 -2.81
C PRO A 102 -7.19 -7.17 -2.00
N ALA A 103 -7.75 -8.25 -2.56
CA ALA A 103 -7.79 -9.55 -1.89
C ALA A 103 -6.41 -10.21 -1.83
N LEU A 104 -5.64 -10.15 -2.92
CA LEU A 104 -4.27 -10.67 -2.96
C LEU A 104 -3.35 -9.88 -2.01
N HIS A 105 -3.52 -8.56 -1.94
CA HIS A 105 -2.82 -7.72 -0.95
C HIS A 105 -3.06 -8.19 0.49
N ARG A 106 -4.33 -8.43 0.86
CA ARG A 106 -4.67 -8.94 2.20
C ARG A 106 -4.06 -10.32 2.47
N GLU A 107 -3.97 -11.16 1.44
CA GLU A 107 -3.28 -12.45 1.56
C GLU A 107 -1.78 -12.25 1.86
N ILE A 108 -1.11 -11.35 1.12
CA ILE A 108 0.30 -10.97 1.33
C ILE A 108 0.53 -10.42 2.73
N VAL A 109 -0.28 -9.45 3.18
CA VAL A 109 -0.20 -8.87 4.53
C VAL A 109 -0.41 -9.97 5.58
N GLY A 110 -1.39 -10.85 5.38
CA GLY A 110 -1.61 -11.97 6.29
C GLY A 110 -0.44 -12.95 6.35
N MET A 111 0.32 -13.15 5.25
CA MET A 111 1.56 -13.94 5.28
C MET A 111 2.69 -13.21 6.00
N TRP A 112 2.81 -11.91 5.76
CA TRP A 112 3.80 -11.04 6.39
C TRP A 112 3.65 -11.03 7.92
N ASP A 113 2.42 -10.88 8.42
CA ASP A 113 2.10 -10.90 9.86
C ASP A 113 2.43 -12.24 10.53
N ARG A 114 2.46 -13.33 9.77
CA ARG A 114 2.92 -14.65 10.25
C ARG A 114 4.45 -14.77 10.28
N GLY A 115 5.18 -13.69 10.00
CA GLY A 115 6.65 -13.67 9.99
C GLY A 115 7.28 -14.25 8.73
N MET A 116 6.53 -14.40 7.63
CA MET A 116 7.11 -14.85 6.36
C MET A 116 7.97 -13.74 5.74
N THR A 117 9.12 -14.14 5.21
CA THR A 117 9.98 -13.24 4.43
C THR A 117 9.37 -12.94 3.06
N ALA A 118 9.78 -11.83 2.45
CA ALA A 118 9.34 -11.45 1.10
C ALA A 118 9.48 -12.57 0.07
N GLN A 119 10.61 -13.30 0.08
CA GLN A 119 10.84 -14.40 -0.86
C GLN A 119 9.93 -15.61 -0.58
N GLN A 120 9.69 -15.95 0.69
CA GLN A 120 8.75 -17.01 1.06
C GLN A 120 7.32 -16.70 0.62
N ILE A 121 6.91 -15.43 0.70
CA ILE A 121 5.60 -14.99 0.21
C ILE A 121 5.53 -15.18 -1.32
N ILE A 122 6.54 -14.70 -2.05
CA ILE A 122 6.60 -14.88 -3.51
C ILE A 122 6.56 -16.37 -3.88
N ASP A 123 7.36 -17.20 -3.21
CA ASP A 123 7.41 -18.64 -3.46
C ASP A 123 6.07 -19.33 -3.15
N ALA A 124 5.36 -18.90 -2.10
CA ALA A 124 4.03 -19.38 -1.78
C ALA A 124 3.00 -19.03 -2.87
N PHE A 125 3.08 -17.81 -3.43
CA PHE A 125 2.25 -17.42 -4.57
C PHE A 125 2.60 -18.21 -5.82
N VAL A 126 3.88 -18.44 -6.12
CA VAL A 126 4.32 -19.29 -7.23
C VAL A 126 3.85 -20.73 -7.06
N ALA A 127 3.88 -21.27 -5.84
CA ALA A 127 3.36 -22.61 -5.56
C ALA A 127 1.84 -22.70 -5.78
N LYS A 128 1.10 -21.61 -5.54
CA LYS A 128 -0.36 -21.56 -5.67
C LYS A 128 -0.85 -21.28 -7.09
N TYR A 129 -0.17 -20.38 -7.82
CA TYR A 129 -0.60 -19.86 -9.11
C TYR A 129 0.33 -20.24 -10.27
N GLY A 130 1.45 -20.91 -10.00
CA GLY A 130 2.47 -21.19 -11.01
C GLY A 130 3.40 -20.00 -11.26
N GLU A 131 4.36 -20.17 -12.18
CA GLU A 131 5.36 -19.14 -12.48
C GLU A 131 4.77 -17.93 -13.24
N GLU A 132 3.58 -18.07 -13.82
CA GLU A 132 2.87 -16.98 -14.51
C GLU A 132 2.44 -15.85 -13.57
N ILE A 133 2.40 -16.12 -12.26
CA ILE A 133 2.16 -15.07 -11.27
C ILE A 133 3.35 -14.11 -11.14
N LEU A 134 4.52 -14.42 -11.69
CA LEU A 134 5.67 -13.53 -11.62
C LEU A 134 5.61 -12.50 -12.74
N MET A 135 5.80 -11.23 -12.40
CA MET A 135 5.97 -10.16 -13.39
C MET A 135 7.18 -10.36 -14.31
N ALA A 136 8.18 -11.11 -13.82
CA ALA A 136 9.36 -11.49 -14.57
C ALA A 136 9.56 -13.01 -14.45
N PRO A 137 9.54 -13.77 -15.55
CA PRO A 137 9.79 -15.21 -15.53
C PRO A 137 11.16 -15.54 -14.94
N LYS A 138 11.33 -16.67 -14.25
CA LYS A 138 12.64 -17.03 -13.67
C LYS A 138 13.70 -17.15 -14.78
N PRO A 139 14.93 -16.63 -14.58
CA PRO A 139 16.00 -16.65 -15.58
C PRO A 139 16.65 -18.04 -15.69
N GLN A 140 15.87 -19.05 -16.07
CA GLN A 140 16.27 -20.44 -16.17
C GLN A 140 15.77 -21.03 -17.50
N GLY A 141 16.50 -22.00 -18.06
CA GLY A 141 16.14 -22.63 -19.33
C GLY A 141 16.00 -21.61 -20.47
N PHE A 142 14.90 -21.68 -21.22
CA PHE A 142 14.63 -20.78 -22.35
C PHE A 142 14.42 -19.32 -21.92
N ASN A 143 13.90 -19.07 -20.72
CA ASN A 143 13.65 -17.71 -20.23
C ASN A 143 14.94 -16.88 -20.14
N LEU A 144 16.10 -17.52 -19.94
CA LEU A 144 17.40 -16.85 -19.92
C LEU A 144 17.67 -16.08 -21.23
N ALA A 145 17.17 -16.57 -22.37
CA ALA A 145 17.30 -15.87 -23.63
C ALA A 145 16.67 -14.48 -23.58
N GLY A 146 15.52 -14.31 -22.91
CA GLY A 146 14.87 -13.01 -22.74
C GLY A 146 15.72 -11.98 -21.98
N TYR A 147 16.58 -12.45 -21.08
CA TYR A 147 17.48 -11.59 -20.30
C TYR A 147 18.79 -11.25 -21.03
N VAL A 148 19.32 -12.20 -21.81
CA VAL A 148 20.68 -12.09 -22.38
C VAL A 148 20.65 -11.62 -23.83
N VAL A 149 19.71 -12.12 -24.65
CA VAL A 149 19.69 -11.89 -26.10
C VAL A 149 19.55 -10.40 -26.46
N PRO A 150 18.70 -9.57 -25.81
CA PRO A 150 18.60 -8.16 -26.16
C PRO A 150 19.94 -7.42 -26.05
N GLY A 151 20.69 -7.66 -24.96
CA GLY A 151 22.01 -7.07 -24.76
C GLY A 151 23.04 -7.57 -25.78
N LEU A 152 23.05 -8.88 -26.06
CA LEU A 152 23.93 -9.47 -27.07
C LEU A 152 23.62 -8.97 -28.49
N ALA A 153 22.35 -8.81 -28.83
CA ALA A 153 21.93 -8.34 -30.15
C ALA A 153 22.38 -6.89 -30.39
N VAL A 154 22.16 -6.00 -29.43
CA VAL A 154 22.58 -4.59 -29.52
C VAL A 154 24.10 -4.48 -29.62
N THR A 155 24.84 -5.21 -28.77
CA THR A 155 26.30 -5.18 -28.77
C THR A 155 26.89 -5.77 -30.06
N ALA A 156 26.36 -6.88 -30.56
CA ALA A 156 26.79 -7.48 -31.82
C ALA A 156 26.50 -6.56 -33.02
N ALA A 157 25.28 -6.01 -33.11
CA ALA A 157 24.90 -5.10 -34.18
C ALA A 157 25.75 -3.82 -34.17
N GLY A 158 25.95 -3.21 -33.00
CA GLY A 158 26.81 -2.05 -32.82
C GLY A 158 28.26 -2.34 -33.20
N GLY A 159 28.79 -3.50 -32.77
CA GLY A 159 30.15 -3.95 -33.12
C GLY A 159 30.33 -4.16 -34.63
N LEU A 160 29.37 -4.81 -35.28
CA LEU A 160 29.36 -5.00 -36.73
C LEU A 160 29.29 -3.66 -37.48
N LEU A 161 28.47 -2.73 -37.02
CA LEU A 161 28.37 -1.40 -37.60
C LEU A 161 29.69 -0.63 -37.49
N VAL A 162 30.30 -0.60 -36.29
CA VAL A 162 31.59 0.08 -36.07
C VAL A 162 32.69 -0.57 -36.93
N TRP A 163 32.74 -1.89 -36.99
CA TRP A 163 33.67 -2.62 -37.83
C TRP A 163 33.50 -2.26 -39.32
N TYR A 164 32.26 -2.20 -39.80
CA TYR A 164 31.94 -1.84 -41.16
C TYR A 164 32.35 -0.39 -41.50
N LEU A 165 32.04 0.57 -40.62
CA LEU A 165 32.40 1.98 -40.80
C LEU A 165 33.92 2.18 -40.82
N ARG A 166 34.66 1.52 -39.92
CA ARG A 166 36.13 1.54 -39.89
C ARG A 166 36.74 1.00 -41.18
N ARG A 167 36.18 -0.06 -41.75
CA ARG A 167 36.64 -0.61 -43.04
C ARG A 167 36.38 0.30 -44.23
N ARG A 168 35.33 1.12 -44.18
CA ARG A 168 34.99 2.08 -45.25
C ARG A 168 35.79 3.39 -45.18
N GLY A 169 36.70 3.53 -44.23
CA GLY A 169 37.44 4.78 -44.03
C GLY A 169 36.56 5.94 -43.58
N ALA A 170 35.34 5.66 -43.11
CA ALA A 170 34.49 6.68 -42.52
C ALA A 170 35.15 7.14 -41.23
N ALA A 171 35.77 8.32 -41.25
CA ALA A 171 36.24 8.98 -40.05
C ALA A 171 35.02 9.26 -39.17
N LEU A 172 34.84 8.49 -38.10
CA LEU A 172 33.95 8.91 -37.03
C LEU A 172 34.60 10.16 -36.43
N ALA A 173 34.12 11.34 -36.83
CA ALA A 173 34.39 12.55 -36.08
C ALA A 173 33.96 12.26 -34.63
N PRO A 174 34.84 12.44 -33.64
CA PRO A 174 34.45 12.25 -32.26
C PRO A 174 33.23 13.14 -32.03
N ALA A 175 32.12 12.55 -31.58
CA ALA A 175 31.04 13.33 -31.01
C ALA A 175 31.65 14.02 -29.79
N SER A 176 31.98 15.31 -29.96
CA SER A 176 32.39 16.15 -28.85
C SER A 176 31.33 15.98 -27.78
N ALA A 177 31.73 15.48 -26.62
CA ALA A 177 30.95 15.57 -25.39
C ALA A 177 30.92 17.05 -24.97
N GLY A 178 30.28 17.88 -25.80
CA GLY A 178 29.81 19.18 -25.38
C GLY A 178 28.59 18.92 -24.52
N GLY A 179 28.78 18.99 -23.21
CA GLY A 179 27.69 19.06 -22.23
C GLY A 179 26.90 20.37 -22.35
N GLY A 180 26.38 20.66 -23.54
CA GLY A 180 25.25 21.54 -23.70
C GLY A 180 24.04 20.63 -23.83
N ALA A 181 23.02 20.85 -23.01
CA ALA A 181 21.69 20.39 -23.36
C ALA A 181 21.46 20.75 -24.84
N PRO A 182 20.85 19.88 -25.67
CA PRO A 182 20.40 20.33 -26.97
C PRO A 182 19.61 21.60 -26.72
N ALA A 183 20.09 22.74 -27.23
CA ALA A 183 19.28 23.93 -27.29
C ALA A 183 18.07 23.47 -28.11
N LEU A 184 16.97 23.23 -27.42
CA LEU A 184 15.69 23.16 -28.06
C LEU A 184 15.53 24.57 -28.62
N ASP A 185 15.91 24.76 -29.88
CA ASP A 185 15.52 25.94 -30.64
C ASP A 185 14.01 25.86 -30.67
N ALA A 186 13.36 26.46 -29.68
CA ALA A 186 11.92 26.37 -29.44
C ALA A 186 11.10 27.02 -30.57
N GLY A 187 11.74 27.38 -31.69
CA GLY A 187 11.18 28.18 -32.78
C GLY A 187 10.65 29.54 -32.31
N ALA A 188 10.88 29.90 -31.04
CA ALA A 188 10.25 31.04 -30.42
C ALA A 188 10.85 32.31 -31.02
N THR A 189 9.97 33.15 -31.54
CA THR A 189 10.41 34.44 -32.05
C THR A 189 10.92 35.29 -30.88
N PRO A 190 11.84 36.25 -31.11
CA PRO A 190 12.32 37.14 -30.06
C PRO A 190 11.19 37.90 -29.34
N GLU A 191 10.08 38.13 -30.04
CA GLU A 191 8.87 38.75 -29.49
C GLU A 191 8.15 37.83 -28.49
N GLU A 192 7.97 36.55 -28.81
CA GLU A 192 7.32 35.57 -27.93
C GLU A 192 8.12 35.36 -26.65
N LEU A 193 9.46 35.29 -26.75
CA LEU A 193 10.35 35.24 -25.59
C LEU A 193 10.19 36.48 -24.70
N ALA A 194 10.14 37.67 -25.30
CA ALA A 194 9.95 38.93 -24.55
C ALA A 194 8.56 39.05 -23.91
N ARG A 195 7.53 38.40 -24.48
CA ARG A 195 6.19 38.32 -23.89
C ARG A 195 6.16 37.36 -22.70
N LEU A 196 6.79 36.18 -22.83
CA LEU A 196 6.89 35.19 -21.75
C LEU A 196 7.68 35.73 -20.56
N GLN A 197 8.79 36.41 -20.80
CA GLN A 197 9.60 37.02 -19.75
C GLN A 197 8.83 38.09 -18.96
N ARG A 198 7.99 38.90 -19.62
CA ARG A 198 7.11 39.86 -18.93
C ARG A 198 6.05 39.17 -18.09
N ALA A 199 5.42 38.12 -18.61
CA ALA A 199 4.42 37.37 -17.88
C ALA A 199 5.00 36.67 -16.63
N LEU A 200 6.26 36.21 -16.68
CA LEU A 200 6.94 35.66 -15.52
C LEU A 200 7.25 36.73 -14.47
N ALA A 201 7.73 37.92 -14.88
CA ALA A 201 8.00 39.02 -13.96
C ALA A 201 6.72 39.51 -13.25
N GLU A 202 5.58 39.56 -13.95
CA GLU A 202 4.28 39.89 -13.36
C GLU A 202 3.74 38.82 -12.39
N ALA A 203 4.19 37.56 -12.50
CA ALA A 203 3.74 36.46 -11.65
C ALA A 203 4.60 36.29 -10.38
N ASP A 204 5.83 36.81 -10.39
CA ASP A 204 6.76 36.77 -9.27
C ASP A 204 6.62 37.98 -8.31
N ASP A 205 5.83 39.01 -8.71
CA ASP A 205 5.43 40.18 -7.89
C ASP A 205 4.11 39.94 -7.14
#